data_AF-A0A180EWS6-F1
#
_entry.id   AF-A0A180EWS6-F1
#
_cell.length_a   1.000
_cell.length_b   1.000
_cell.length_c   1.000
_cell.angle_alpha   90.00
_cell.angle_beta   90.00
_cell.angle_gamma   90.00
#
_symmetry.space_group_name_H-M   'P 1'
#
loop_
_entity.id
_entity.type
_entity.pdbx_description
1 polymer ?
#
loop_
_entity_poly.entity_id
_entity_poly.type
_entity_poly.pdbx_seq_one_letter_code
_entity_poly.pdbx_strand_id
1 'polypeptide(L)'
;MQPLLRQIELEFETKLIPRKLSGTYKIEFDLDKFFTTDFDSLSNYMEKTIQSGIMTVNEWRIKRGMKPIEGGDTPMISCNVAPINSPKIRGEETIKVEG
;
A
#
# COMPACT_ATOMS: atom_id res chain seq x y z
N MET A 1 20.96 3.23 -4.25
CA MET A 1 20.70 2.68 -2.90
C MET A 1 21.70 1.57 -2.61
N GLN A 2 22.70 1.96 -1.82
CA GLN A 2 23.77 1.28 -1.08
C GLN A 2 24.25 -0.12 -1.52
N PRO A 3 25.33 -0.21 -2.34
CA PRO A 3 26.07 -1.47 -2.56
C PRO A 3 26.57 -2.13 -1.26
N LEU A 4 26.76 -1.35 -0.19
CA LEU A 4 27.16 -1.85 1.12
C LEU A 4 26.12 -2.80 1.72
N LEU A 5 24.83 -2.46 1.64
CA LEU A 5 23.77 -3.29 2.18
C LEU A 5 23.70 -4.62 1.45
N ARG A 6 23.85 -4.58 0.12
CA ARG A 6 23.89 -5.78 -0.70
C ARG A 6 25.07 -6.69 -0.36
N GLN A 7 26.23 -6.12 -0.06
CA GLN A 7 27.38 -6.89 0.41
C GLN A 7 27.07 -7.57 1.74
N ILE A 8 26.43 -6.88 2.68
CA ILE A 8 26.04 -7.44 3.98
C ILE A 8 25.04 -8.60 3.80
N GLU A 9 24.02 -8.44 2.94
CA GLU A 9 23.06 -9.51 2.62
C GLU A 9 23.75 -10.76 2.07
N LEU A 10 24.66 -10.59 1.11
CA LEU A 10 25.41 -11.69 0.50
C LEU A 10 26.31 -12.41 1.52
N GLU A 11 26.94 -11.66 2.42
CA GLU A 11 27.75 -12.24 3.50
C GLU A 11 26.88 -13.06 4.48
N PHE A 12 25.66 -12.60 4.78
CA PHE A 12 24.71 -13.37 5.59
C PHE A 12 24.20 -14.61 4.85
N GLU A 13 23.84 -14.46 3.57
CA GLU A 13 23.34 -15.53 2.73
C GLU A 13 24.37 -16.67 2.62
N THR A 14 25.64 -16.33 2.41
CA THR A 14 26.73 -17.33 2.28
C THR A 14 27.11 -18.00 3.61
N LYS A 15 26.99 -17.31 4.75
CA LYS A 15 27.39 -17.84 6.06
C LYS A 15 26.28 -18.60 6.78
N LEU A 16 25.04 -18.16 6.63
CA LEU A 16 23.88 -18.74 7.33
C LEU A 16 23.16 -19.78 6.49
N ILE A 17 23.18 -19.67 5.15
CA ILE A 17 22.47 -20.61 4.28
C ILE A 17 23.46 -21.67 3.77
N PRO A 18 23.27 -22.95 4.11
CA PRO A 18 24.06 -24.04 3.55
C PRO A 18 23.89 -24.09 2.03
N ARG A 19 24.94 -24.46 1.29
CA ARG A 19 24.91 -24.57 -0.19
C ARG A 19 23.77 -25.44 -0.76
N LYS A 20 23.22 -26.36 0.03
CA LYS A 20 22.06 -27.18 -0.36
C LYS A 20 20.74 -26.39 -0.44
N LEU A 21 20.67 -25.25 0.25
CA LEU A 21 19.47 -24.43 0.44
C LEU A 21 19.60 -23.04 -0.20
N SER A 22 20.75 -22.72 -0.82
CA SER A 22 21.03 -21.39 -1.40
C SER A 22 20.15 -21.03 -2.60
N GLY A 23 19.44 -22.00 -3.20
CA GLY A 23 18.45 -21.74 -4.24
C GLY A 23 17.02 -21.60 -3.71
N THR A 24 16.80 -21.87 -2.42
CA THR A 24 15.46 -21.94 -1.80
C THR A 24 15.21 -20.76 -0.87
N TYR A 25 16.25 -20.30 -0.17
CA TYR A 25 16.14 -19.22 0.79
C TYR A 25 17.02 -18.05 0.36
N LYS A 26 16.49 -16.83 0.55
CA LYS A 26 17.18 -15.57 0.28
C LYS A 26 17.03 -14.67 1.50
N ILE A 27 18.10 -13.97 1.85
CA ILE A 27 18.10 -12.95 2.91
C ILE A 27 18.12 -11.58 2.23
N GLU A 28 17.13 -10.75 2.54
CA GLU A 28 17.03 -9.37 2.07
C GLU A 28 16.65 -8.48 3.25
N PHE A 29 17.21 -7.28 3.30
CA PHE A 29 16.79 -6.28 4.25
C PHE A 29 15.51 -5.59 3.76
N ASP A 30 14.51 -5.55 4.63
CA ASP A 30 13.28 -4.78 4.44
C ASP A 30 13.58 -3.28 4.59
N LEU A 31 13.92 -2.64 3.47
CA LEU A 31 14.19 -1.20 3.38
C LEU A 31 12.93 -0.35 3.34
N ASP A 32 11.76 -0.93 3.12
CA ASP A 32 10.51 -0.17 3.01
C ASP A 32 10.23 0.59 4.32
N LYS A 33 10.58 -0.03 5.45
CA LYS A 33 10.48 0.59 6.78
C LYS A 33 11.46 1.74 6.99
N PHE A 34 12.62 1.71 6.34
CA PHE A 34 13.66 2.72 6.52
C PHE A 34 13.28 4.04 5.83
N PHE A 35 12.64 3.97 4.65
CA PHE A 35 12.15 5.16 3.96
C PHE A 35 10.93 5.81 4.63
N THR A 36 10.21 5.05 5.45
CA THR A 36 9.03 5.50 6.20
C THR A 36 9.37 5.79 7.67
N THR A 37 10.54 6.39 7.95
CA THR A 37 10.99 6.64 9.33
C THR A 37 10.05 7.57 10.11
N ASP A 38 9.32 8.46 9.42
CA ASP A 38 8.33 9.35 10.04
C ASP A 38 6.90 8.86 9.80
N PHE A 39 6.10 8.80 10.88
CA PHE A 39 4.67 8.48 10.80
C PHE A 39 3.91 9.45 9.87
N ASP A 40 4.32 10.71 9.82
CA ASP A 40 3.73 11.72 8.95
C ASP A 40 4.00 11.45 7.48
N SER A 41 5.24 11.06 7.14
CA SER A 41 5.61 10.66 5.77
C SER A 41 4.85 9.41 5.34
N LEU A 42 4.64 8.47 6.27
CA LEU A 42 3.84 7.26 6.03
C LEU A 42 2.35 7.58 5.82
N SER A 43 1.77 8.50 6.61
CA SER A 43 0.38 8.95 6.44
C SER A 43 0.18 9.63 5.09
N ASN A 44 1.08 10.55 4.73
CA ASN A 44 1.05 11.24 3.44
C ASN A 44 1.21 10.26 2.26
N TYR A 45 2.09 9.27 2.39
CA TYR A 45 2.26 8.25 1.36
C TYR A 45 1.02 7.36 1.22
N MET A 46 0.42 6.95 2.35
CA MET A 46 -0.83 6.18 2.36
C MET A 46 -1.97 6.96 1.70
N GLU A 47 -2.17 8.22 2.09
CA GLU A 47 -3.17 9.10 1.49
C GLU A 47 -2.96 9.25 -0.01
N LYS A 48 -1.74 9.56 -0.46
CA LYS A 48 -1.43 9.68 -1.90
C LYS A 48 -1.70 8.39 -2.67
N THR A 49 -1.37 7.25 -2.09
CA THR A 49 -1.53 5.94 -2.75
C THR A 49 -3.00 5.55 -2.86
N ILE A 50 -3.80 5.87 -1.84
CA ILE A 50 -5.26 5.69 -1.88
C ILE A 50 -5.87 6.66 -2.89
N GLN A 51 -5.57 7.96 -2.78
CA GLN A 51 -6.11 9.02 -3.65
C GLN A 51 -5.81 8.79 -5.13
N SER A 52 -4.64 8.22 -5.46
CA SER A 52 -4.24 7.89 -6.83
C SER A 52 -4.86 6.59 -7.35
N GLY A 53 -5.52 5.80 -6.50
CA GLY A 53 -6.10 4.51 -6.85
C GLY A 53 -5.06 3.40 -7.08
N ILE A 54 -3.80 3.62 -6.68
CA ILE A 54 -2.71 2.63 -6.83
C ILE A 54 -2.87 1.48 -5.82
N MET A 55 -3.41 1.77 -4.63
CA MET A 55 -3.59 0.79 -3.56
C MET A 55 -4.91 1.02 -2.85
N THR A 56 -5.58 -0.06 -2.49
CA THR A 56 -6.82 -0.05 -1.73
C THR A 56 -6.57 0.07 -0.22
N VAL A 57 -7.61 0.42 0.53
CA VAL A 57 -7.52 0.52 2.00
C VAL A 57 -7.20 -0.86 2.60
N ASN A 58 -7.74 -1.93 2.03
CA ASN A 58 -7.48 -3.30 2.50
C ASN A 58 -6.04 -3.76 2.27
N GLU A 59 -5.41 -3.41 1.13
CA GLU A 59 -3.99 -3.70 0.90
C GLU A 59 -3.09 -3.02 1.94
N TRP A 60 -3.39 -1.77 2.31
CA TRP A 60 -2.71 -1.07 3.40
C TRP A 60 -2.94 -1.71 4.77
N ARG A 61 -4.15 -2.23 5.02
CA ARG A 61 -4.47 -2.95 6.26
C ARG A 61 -3.74 -4.28 6.36
N ILE A 62 -3.67 -5.04 5.27
CA ILE A 62 -2.93 -6.31 5.20
C ILE A 62 -1.43 -6.06 5.44
N LYS A 63 -0.83 -5.03 4.82
CA LYS A 63 0.57 -4.64 5.06
C LYS A 63 0.87 -4.30 6.52
N ARG A 64 -0.13 -3.78 7.24
CA ARG A 64 -0.04 -3.44 8.67
C ARG A 64 -0.48 -4.57 9.61
N GLY A 65 -0.82 -5.75 9.08
CA GLY A 65 -1.31 -6.88 9.88
C GLY A 65 -2.71 -6.69 10.48
N MET A 66 -3.49 -5.74 9.95
CA MET A 66 -4.86 -5.48 10.37
C MET A 66 -5.85 -6.31 9.53
N LYS A 67 -6.95 -6.75 10.16
CA LYS A 67 -8.02 -7.48 9.44
C LYS A 67 -8.65 -6.58 8.36
N PRO A 68 -8.95 -7.13 7.16
CA PRO A 68 -9.66 -6.40 6.11
C PRO A 68 -11.05 -5.98 6.60
N ILE A 69 -11.57 -4.89 6.04
CA ILE A 69 -12.91 -4.35 6.35
C ILE A 69 -13.76 -4.47 5.09
N GLU A 70 -15.06 -4.79 5.26
CA GLU A 70 -16.02 -4.79 4.16
C GLU A 70 -16.12 -3.41 3.51
N GLY A 71 -15.94 -3.35 2.18
CA GLY A 71 -15.87 -2.10 1.42
C GLY A 71 -14.46 -1.52 1.24
N GLY A 72 -13.44 -2.08 1.90
CA GLY A 72 -12.04 -1.63 1.81
C GLY A 72 -11.29 -2.03 0.53
N ASP A 73 -11.86 -2.93 -0.29
CA ASP A 73 -11.34 -3.34 -1.61
C ASP A 73 -11.82 -2.42 -2.74
N THR A 74 -12.66 -1.43 -2.43
CA THR A 74 -13.10 -0.45 -3.43
C THR A 74 -12.00 0.59 -3.60
N PRO A 75 -11.36 0.71 -4.77
CA PRO A 75 -10.37 1.75 -5.01
C PRO A 75 -11.07 3.12 -4.97
N MET A 76 -10.74 3.92 -3.95
CA MET A 76 -11.31 5.26 -3.77
C MET A 76 -10.35 6.30 -4.34
N ILE A 77 -10.73 6.96 -5.42
CA ILE A 77 -9.99 8.10 -5.98
C ILE A 77 -10.56 9.38 -5.37
N SER A 78 -9.71 10.28 -4.85
CA SER A 78 -10.20 11.57 -4.36
C SER A 78 -10.70 12.43 -5.54
N CYS A 79 -12.01 12.61 -5.64
CA CYS A 79 -12.59 13.62 -6.53
C CYS A 79 -12.47 15.01 -5.87
N ASN A 80 -11.26 15.55 -5.73
CA ASN A 80 -11.06 16.89 -5.14
C ASN A 80 -11.29 18.04 -6.13
N VAL A 81 -11.71 17.73 -7.37
CA VAL A 81 -12.21 18.71 -8.34
C VAL A 81 -13.46 18.14 -8.98
N ALA A 82 -14.62 18.62 -8.54
CA ALA A 82 -15.88 18.43 -9.23
C ALA A 82 -16.27 19.79 -9.85
N PRO A 83 -16.68 19.85 -11.13
CA PRO A 83 -17.33 21.05 -11.63
C PRO A 83 -18.57 21.34 -10.78
N ILE A 84 -18.89 22.62 -10.56
CA ILE A 84 -19.96 23.07 -9.64
C ILE A 84 -21.34 22.44 -9.96
N ASN A 85 -21.51 21.92 -11.17
CA ASN A 85 -22.72 21.25 -11.66
C ASN A 85 -22.65 19.70 -11.61
N SER A 86 -21.68 19.10 -10.92
CA SER A 86 -21.52 17.64 -10.91
C SER A 86 -22.66 16.94 -10.16
N PRO A 87 -23.32 15.92 -10.74
CA PRO A 87 -24.38 15.15 -10.09
C PRO A 87 -23.91 14.41 -8.82
N LYS A 88 -22.59 14.25 -8.61
CA LYS A 88 -22.01 13.65 -7.40
C LYS A 88 -22.18 14.49 -6.12
N ILE A 89 -22.44 15.80 -6.25
CA ILE A 89 -22.75 16.70 -5.12
C ILE A 89 -24.26 16.81 -4.90
N ARG A 90 -25.08 16.58 -5.94
CA ARG A 90 -26.53 16.85 -5.90
C ARG A 90 -27.37 15.74 -5.28
N GLY A 91 -26.75 14.62 -4.91
CA GLY A 91 -27.46 13.41 -4.45
C GLY A 91 -28.21 12.76 -5.62
N GLU A 92 -28.16 11.44 -5.71
CA GLU A 92 -29.06 10.73 -6.62
C GLU A 92 -30.48 10.90 -6.08
N GLU A 93 -31.35 11.61 -6.80
CA GLU A 93 -32.78 11.62 -6.51
C GLU A 93 -33.29 10.20 -6.71
N THR A 94 -33.57 9.50 -5.61
CA THR A 94 -34.23 8.20 -5.63
C THR A 94 -35.60 8.37 -6.26
N ILE A 95 -35.74 8.03 -7.55
CA ILE A 95 -37.03 7.89 -8.19
C ILE A 95 -37.67 6.65 -7.56
N LYS A 96 -38.58 6.85 -6.61
CA LYS A 96 -39.53 5.82 -6.19
C LYS A 96 -40.43 5.52 -7.40
N VAL A 97 -40.24 4.36 -8.02
CA VAL A 97 -41.22 3.82 -8.95
C VAL A 97 -42.09 2.86 -8.14
N GLU A 98 -43.23 3.37 -7.65
CA GLU A 98 -44.38 2.55 -7.27
C GLU A 98 -45.21 2.30 -8.55
N GLY A 99 -45.56 1.04 -8.81
CA GLY A 99 -46.41 0.62 -9.93
C GLY A 99 -46.15 -0.81 -10.35
#